data_AF-R0MF96-F1
#
_entry.id   AF-R0MF96-F1
#
_cell.length_a   1.000
_cell.length_b   1.000
_cell.length_c   1.000
_cell.angle_alpha   90.00
_cell.angle_beta   90.00
_cell.angle_gamma   90.00
#
_symmetry.space_group_name_H-M   'P 1'
#
loop_
_entity.id
_entity.type
_entity.pdbx_description
1 polymer ?
#
loop_
_entity_poly.entity_id
_entity_poly.type
_entity_poly.pdbx_seq_one_letter_code
_entity_poly.pdbx_strand_id
1 'polypeptide(L)'
;MAYYPNFMFFFKRSLLVQTENVSVDESVYFKNLLYREKIDDALKLIKPTLISYNYETGVNPVELDSKSLQPDVILVLDTFHNVVVWRGGYVALWIKEGYHNQEEYASLKEIIEESENLARSLCERNPTPQFCITEENKSQQRILHHYVNPSSSGTVITENISFDKFFDALAKVVVSSDE
;
A
#
# COMPACT_ATOMS: atom_id res chain seq x y z
N MET A 1 11.68 12.56 -15.52
CA MET A 1 12.69 12.12 -14.52
C MET A 1 12.23 12.25 -13.06
N ALA A 2 11.20 13.04 -12.73
CA ALA A 2 10.79 13.27 -11.33
C ALA A 2 10.36 12.01 -10.55
N TYR A 3 9.77 11.00 -11.21
CA TYR A 3 9.32 9.77 -10.54
C TYR A 3 10.42 8.75 -10.29
N TYR A 4 11.57 8.86 -10.97
CA TYR A 4 12.62 7.84 -10.91
C TYR A 4 13.22 7.67 -9.50
N PRO A 5 13.58 8.75 -8.76
CA PRO A 5 14.05 8.61 -7.38
C PRO A 5 13.01 7.95 -6.45
N ASN A 6 11.72 8.22 -6.69
CA ASN A 6 10.63 7.62 -5.92
C ASN A 6 10.55 6.10 -6.16
N PHE A 7 10.59 5.67 -7.41
CA PHE A 7 10.66 4.23 -7.74
C PHE A 7 11.92 3.57 -7.20
N MET A 8 13.09 4.23 -7.26
CA MET A 8 14.33 3.68 -6.71
C MET A 8 14.29 3.54 -5.19
N PHE A 9 13.66 4.48 -4.50
CA PHE A 9 13.44 4.38 -3.06
C PHE A 9 12.62 3.14 -2.68
N PHE A 10 11.47 2.93 -3.33
CA PHE A 10 10.64 1.75 -3.08
C PHE A 10 11.31 0.46 -3.56
N PHE A 11 12.00 0.48 -4.70
CA PHE A 11 12.74 -0.68 -5.21
C PHE A 11 13.79 -1.18 -4.22
N LYS A 12 14.58 -0.27 -3.63
CA LYS A 12 15.62 -0.63 -2.65
C LYS A 12 15.07 -1.29 -1.38
N ARG A 13 13.79 -1.03 -1.06
CA ARG A 13 13.07 -1.55 0.10
C ARG A 13 12.14 -2.73 -0.25
N SER A 14 11.99 -3.04 -1.53
CA SER A 14 11.12 -4.12 -1.99
C SER A 14 11.70 -5.48 -1.64
N LEU A 15 10.84 -6.49 -1.57
CA LEU A 15 11.19 -7.90 -1.35
C LEU A 15 12.09 -8.47 -2.47
N LEU A 16 12.23 -7.77 -3.59
CA LEU A 16 13.13 -8.14 -4.68
C LEU A 16 14.60 -7.95 -4.30
N VAL A 17 14.88 -6.94 -3.45
CA VAL A 17 16.23 -6.54 -3.03
C VAL A 17 16.47 -6.93 -1.57
N GLN A 18 15.52 -6.63 -0.69
CA GLN A 18 15.60 -6.96 0.74
C GLN A 18 15.04 -8.36 0.98
N THR A 19 15.92 -9.35 1.11
CA THR A 19 15.57 -10.74 1.40
C THR A 19 15.57 -11.06 2.90
N GLU A 20 15.61 -10.04 3.75
CA GLU A 20 15.49 -10.21 5.20
C GLU A 20 14.04 -10.58 5.53
N ASN A 21 13.83 -11.62 6.34
CA ASN A 21 12.50 -12.18 6.69
C ASN A 21 11.74 -12.87 5.53
N VAL A 22 12.42 -13.19 4.44
CA VAL A 22 11.85 -13.94 3.31
C VAL A 22 12.66 -15.21 3.11
N SER A 23 11.99 -16.32 2.81
CA SER A 23 12.69 -17.56 2.47
C SER A 23 13.43 -17.44 1.12
N VAL A 24 14.40 -18.33 0.88
CA VAL A 24 15.13 -18.35 -0.40
C VAL A 24 14.17 -18.64 -1.56
N ASP A 25 13.22 -19.54 -1.35
CA ASP A 25 12.22 -19.92 -2.36
C ASP A 25 11.28 -18.76 -2.69
N GLU A 26 10.78 -18.03 -1.69
CA GLU A 26 9.98 -16.81 -1.90
C GLU A 26 10.77 -15.73 -2.63
N SER A 27 12.05 -15.55 -2.28
CA SER A 27 12.92 -14.58 -2.95
C SER A 27 13.11 -14.90 -4.44
N VAL A 28 13.27 -16.18 -4.78
CA VAL A 28 13.35 -16.65 -6.17
C VAL A 28 11.99 -16.48 -6.87
N TYR A 29 10.89 -16.77 -6.19
CA TYR A 29 9.54 -16.58 -6.71
C TYR A 29 9.27 -15.12 -7.10
N PHE A 30 9.55 -14.14 -6.22
CA PHE A 30 9.35 -12.72 -6.54
C PHE A 30 10.23 -12.26 -7.71
N LYS A 31 11.46 -12.74 -7.81
CA LYS A 31 12.35 -12.46 -8.94
C LYS A 31 11.83 -13.07 -10.24
N ASN A 32 11.37 -14.31 -10.21
CA ASN A 32 10.80 -14.97 -11.38
C ASN A 32 9.58 -14.20 -11.92
N LEU A 33 8.73 -13.75 -11.00
CA LEU A 33 7.54 -12.97 -11.31
C LEU A 33 7.90 -11.65 -12.00
N LEU A 34 8.89 -10.91 -11.47
CA LEU A 34 9.37 -9.67 -12.09
C LEU A 34 9.80 -9.84 -13.55
N TYR A 35 10.45 -10.96 -13.90
CA TYR A 35 10.92 -11.22 -15.27
C TYR A 35 9.82 -11.73 -16.21
N ARG A 36 8.71 -12.22 -15.67
CA ARG A 36 7.63 -12.85 -16.46
C ARG A 36 6.45 -11.90 -16.70
N GLU A 37 6.14 -11.06 -15.73
CA GLU A 37 4.95 -10.21 -15.75
C GLU A 37 5.09 -9.00 -16.68
N LYS A 38 3.94 -8.42 -17.05
CA LYS A 38 3.87 -7.19 -17.85
C LYS A 38 4.42 -6.01 -17.06
N ILE A 39 4.80 -4.95 -17.76
CA ILE A 39 5.38 -3.74 -17.14
C ILE A 39 4.46 -3.18 -16.03
N ASP A 40 3.15 -3.08 -16.28
CA ASP A 40 2.20 -2.52 -15.29
C ASP A 40 2.15 -3.34 -14.00
N ASP A 41 2.25 -4.66 -14.11
CA ASP A 41 2.21 -5.58 -12.98
C ASP A 41 3.58 -5.69 -12.28
N ALA A 42 4.67 -5.65 -13.05
CA ALA A 42 6.03 -5.57 -12.54
C ALA A 42 6.25 -4.27 -11.74
N LEU A 43 5.64 -3.16 -12.14
CA LEU A 43 5.69 -1.90 -11.39
C LEU A 43 5.04 -2.03 -10.01
N LYS A 44 3.95 -2.80 -9.88
CA LYS A 44 3.29 -3.06 -8.58
C LYS A 44 4.15 -3.87 -7.63
N LEU A 45 5.04 -4.73 -8.15
CA LEU A 45 6.04 -5.45 -7.34
C LEU A 45 7.10 -4.51 -6.76
N ILE A 46 7.37 -3.38 -7.44
CA ILE A 46 8.35 -2.39 -7.02
C ILE A 46 7.72 -1.34 -6.10
N LYS A 47 6.68 -0.65 -6.59
CA LYS A 47 5.88 0.34 -5.86
C LYS A 47 4.42 -0.11 -5.93
N PRO A 48 3.88 -0.67 -4.83
CA PRO A 48 2.47 -1.02 -4.74
C PRO A 48 1.54 0.16 -5.01
N THR A 49 0.36 -0.13 -5.53
CA THR A 49 -0.69 0.88 -5.72
C THR A 49 -1.59 0.94 -4.49
N LEU A 50 -1.98 2.15 -4.10
CA LEU A 50 -2.87 2.40 -2.97
C LEU A 50 -4.02 3.29 -3.42
N ILE A 51 -5.25 2.81 -3.23
CA ILE A 51 -6.47 3.53 -3.58
C ILE A 51 -7.24 3.81 -2.29
N SER A 52 -7.62 5.06 -2.10
CA SER A 52 -8.41 5.51 -0.96
C SER A 52 -9.87 5.65 -1.36
N TYR A 53 -10.72 5.19 -0.46
CA TYR A 53 -12.17 5.21 -0.54
C TYR A 53 -12.69 5.99 0.67
N ASN A 54 -13.40 7.07 0.42
CA ASN A 54 -13.93 7.95 1.44
C ASN A 54 -15.34 8.40 1.04
N TYR A 55 -16.23 8.54 2.02
CA TYR A 55 -17.64 8.88 1.79
C TYR A 55 -17.89 10.33 1.37
N GLU A 56 -16.96 11.24 1.65
CA GLU A 56 -17.05 12.65 1.26
C GLU A 56 -16.29 12.93 -0.03
N THR A 57 -15.06 12.40 -0.13
CA THR A 57 -14.13 12.72 -1.23
C THR A 57 -14.15 11.69 -2.37
N GLY A 58 -14.84 10.56 -2.18
CA GLY A 58 -14.96 9.49 -3.18
C GLY A 58 -13.72 8.61 -3.27
N VAL A 59 -13.49 8.05 -4.47
CA VAL A 59 -12.39 7.12 -4.76
C VAL A 59 -11.23 7.87 -5.40
N ASN A 60 -10.08 7.90 -4.74
CA ASN A 60 -8.90 8.62 -5.20
C ASN A 60 -7.62 7.78 -5.05
N PRO A 61 -6.72 7.77 -6.04
CA PRO A 61 -5.38 7.20 -5.86
C PRO A 61 -4.60 8.06 -4.85
N VAL A 62 -3.94 7.41 -3.90
CA VAL A 62 -3.18 8.08 -2.84
C VAL A 62 -1.73 7.62 -2.85
N GLU A 63 -0.83 8.46 -2.34
CA GLU A 63 0.56 8.09 -2.18
C GLU A 63 0.73 7.02 -1.10
N LEU A 64 1.73 6.17 -1.29
CA LEU A 64 2.09 5.08 -0.39
C LEU A 64 2.87 5.61 0.83
N ASP A 65 2.22 6.48 1.59
CA ASP A 65 2.78 7.23 2.70
C ASP A 65 1.93 7.10 3.96
N SER A 66 2.55 7.21 5.13
CA SER A 66 1.85 6.99 6.40
C SER A 66 0.81 8.07 6.68
N LYS A 67 0.91 9.23 6.02
CA LYS A 67 -0.12 10.27 6.01
C LYS A 67 -1.44 9.84 5.36
N SER A 68 -1.41 8.82 4.49
CA SER A 68 -2.62 8.30 3.85
C SER A 68 -3.43 7.38 4.76
N LEU A 69 -2.87 6.95 5.89
CA LEU A 69 -3.53 6.10 6.89
C LEU A 69 -4.44 6.94 7.79
N GLN A 70 -5.59 7.37 7.25
CA GLN A 70 -6.58 8.14 7.99
C GLN A 70 -7.67 7.23 8.59
N PRO A 71 -8.28 7.58 9.74
CA PRO A 71 -9.25 6.71 10.42
C PRO A 71 -10.61 6.62 9.70
N ASP A 72 -10.91 7.57 8.82
CA ASP A 72 -12.18 7.73 8.10
C ASP A 72 -12.17 7.15 6.68
N VAL A 73 -11.05 6.55 6.24
CA VAL A 73 -10.90 5.99 4.88
C VAL A 73 -10.82 4.47 4.88
N ILE A 74 -11.20 3.89 3.75
CA ILE A 74 -10.88 2.51 3.37
C ILE A 74 -9.76 2.56 2.34
N LEU A 75 -8.71 1.77 2.53
CA LEU A 75 -7.59 1.69 1.60
C LEU A 75 -7.55 0.32 0.95
N VAL A 76 -7.42 0.29 -0.38
CA VAL A 76 -7.13 -0.93 -1.13
C VAL A 76 -5.68 -0.88 -1.59
N LEU A 77 -4.86 -1.74 -0.99
CA LEU A 77 -3.46 -1.94 -1.35
C LEU A 77 -3.35 -3.12 -2.31
N ASP A 78 -2.64 -2.90 -3.41
CA ASP A 78 -2.30 -3.95 -4.38
C ASP A 78 -0.77 -4.01 -4.57
N THR A 79 -0.17 -5.08 -4.03
CA THR A 79 1.26 -5.37 -4.14
C THR A 79 1.55 -6.41 -5.23
N PHE A 80 0.60 -6.63 -6.14
CA PHE A 80 0.51 -7.77 -7.06
C PHE A 80 0.33 -9.14 -6.37
N HIS A 81 1.12 -9.47 -5.34
CA HIS A 81 1.02 -10.74 -4.61
C HIS A 81 -0.02 -10.72 -3.49
N ASN A 82 -0.26 -9.56 -2.88
CA ASN A 82 -1.29 -9.38 -1.85
C ASN A 82 -2.25 -8.28 -2.29
N VAL A 83 -3.53 -8.52 -2.06
CA VAL A 83 -4.57 -7.50 -2.14
C VAL A 83 -5.14 -7.32 -0.74
N VAL A 84 -4.91 -6.15 -0.16
CA VAL A 84 -5.32 -5.85 1.22
C VAL A 84 -6.33 -4.72 1.23
N VAL A 85 -7.50 -4.99 1.81
CA VAL A 85 -8.50 -3.97 2.15
C VAL A 85 -8.28 -3.59 3.60
N TRP A 86 -7.79 -2.38 3.86
CA TRP A 86 -7.59 -1.82 5.19
C TRP A 86 -8.70 -0.82 5.52
N ARG A 87 -9.32 -0.96 6.68
CA ARG A 87 -10.36 -0.06 7.18
C ARG A 87 -9.80 0.80 8.31
N GLY A 88 -9.90 2.11 8.21
CA GLY A 88 -9.55 3.03 9.29
C GLY A 88 -10.41 2.83 10.53
N GLY A 89 -9.94 3.32 11.68
CA GLY A 89 -10.58 3.08 12.97
C GLY A 89 -12.04 3.53 13.07
N TYR A 90 -12.40 4.67 12.45
CA TYR A 90 -13.79 5.14 12.43
C TYR A 90 -14.66 4.27 11.53
N VAL A 91 -14.17 3.91 10.35
CA VAL A 91 -14.90 3.01 9.44
C VAL A 91 -15.15 1.64 10.09
N ALA A 92 -14.13 1.08 10.75
CA ALA A 92 -14.26 -0.18 11.48
C ALA A 92 -15.30 -0.08 12.61
N LEU A 93 -15.32 1.04 13.34
CA LEU A 93 -16.32 1.31 14.37
C LEU A 93 -17.73 1.41 13.76
N TRP A 94 -17.89 2.14 12.65
CA TRP A 94 -19.18 2.30 11.99
C TRP A 94 -19.76 0.99 11.46
N ILE A 95 -18.90 0.11 10.94
CA ILE A 95 -19.29 -1.23 10.54
C ILE A 95 -19.74 -2.04 11.74
N LYS A 96 -19.02 -1.96 12.86
CA LYS A 96 -19.35 -2.67 14.10
C LYS A 96 -20.67 -2.18 14.72
N GLU A 97 -20.96 -0.88 14.63
CA GLU A 97 -22.22 -0.28 15.08
C GLU A 97 -23.39 -0.50 14.11
N GLY A 98 -23.11 -1.00 12.90
CA GLY A 98 -24.12 -1.36 11.92
C GLY A 98 -24.70 -0.20 11.13
N TYR A 99 -24.05 0.97 11.08
CA TYR A 99 -24.54 2.12 10.31
C TYR A 99 -24.72 1.80 8.83
N HIS A 100 -23.89 0.94 8.25
CA HIS A 100 -24.01 0.47 6.86
C HIS A 100 -25.34 -0.24 6.55
N ASN A 101 -26.13 -0.65 7.55
CA ASN A 101 -27.45 -1.25 7.35
C ASN A 101 -28.60 -0.23 7.39
N GLN A 102 -28.33 0.99 7.82
CA GLN A 102 -29.33 2.06 7.90
C GLN A 102 -29.41 2.78 6.56
N GLU A 103 -30.64 3.06 6.11
CA GLU A 103 -30.88 3.73 4.81
C GLU A 103 -30.25 5.13 4.76
N GLU A 104 -30.11 5.80 5.91
CA GLU A 104 -29.48 7.12 6.04
C GLU A 104 -28.00 7.12 5.65
N TYR A 105 -27.32 5.97 5.78
CA TYR A 105 -25.88 5.81 5.48
C TYR A 105 -25.65 4.92 4.25
N ALA A 106 -26.54 4.96 3.27
CA ALA A 106 -26.41 4.18 2.02
C ALA A 106 -25.04 4.39 1.33
N SER A 107 -24.52 5.62 1.31
CA SER A 107 -23.22 5.94 0.71
C SER A 107 -22.05 5.21 1.39
N LEU A 108 -22.12 4.97 2.71
CA LEU A 108 -21.10 4.20 3.42
C LEU A 108 -21.11 2.73 2.95
N LYS A 109 -22.31 2.16 2.78
CA LYS A 109 -22.47 0.79 2.30
C LYS A 109 -21.94 0.64 0.86
N GLU A 110 -22.31 1.57 -0.02
CA GLU A 110 -21.86 1.59 -1.41
C GLU A 110 -20.33 1.58 -1.49
N ILE A 111 -19.65 2.39 -0.69
CA ILE A 111 -18.19 2.49 -0.71
C ILE A 111 -17.50 1.23 -0.17
N ILE A 112 -18.07 0.62 0.88
CA ILE A 112 -17.57 -0.66 1.39
C ILE A 112 -17.66 -1.72 0.28
N GLU A 113 -18.82 -1.84 -0.36
CA GLU A 113 -19.04 -2.79 -1.44
C GLU A 113 -18.15 -2.50 -2.66
N GLU A 114 -18.00 -1.24 -3.05
CA GLU A 114 -17.13 -0.82 -4.15
C GLU A 114 -15.66 -1.18 -3.89
N SER A 115 -15.16 -0.93 -2.68
CA SER A 115 -13.78 -1.26 -2.29
C SER A 115 -13.52 -2.77 -2.32
N GLU A 116 -14.48 -3.58 -1.84
CA GLU A 116 -14.37 -5.04 -1.86
C GLU A 116 -14.51 -5.60 -3.28
N ASN A 117 -15.40 -5.05 -4.09
CA ASN A 117 -15.58 -5.45 -5.48
C ASN A 117 -14.32 -5.17 -6.30
N LEU A 118 -13.71 -3.99 -6.13
CA LEU A 118 -12.42 -3.70 -6.75
C LEU A 118 -11.40 -4.75 -6.28
N ALA A 119 -11.24 -4.95 -4.98
CA ALA A 119 -10.25 -5.89 -4.46
C ALA A 119 -10.44 -7.32 -5.01
N ARG A 120 -11.70 -7.81 -5.13
CA ARG A 120 -12.00 -9.11 -5.74
C ARG A 120 -11.62 -9.16 -7.22
N SER A 121 -11.90 -8.12 -8.00
CA SER A 121 -11.46 -8.05 -9.40
C SER A 121 -9.93 -8.08 -9.54
N LEU A 122 -9.20 -7.48 -8.60
CA LEU A 122 -7.73 -7.53 -8.57
C LEU A 122 -7.23 -8.95 -8.26
N CYS A 123 -8.05 -9.80 -7.63
CA CYS A 123 -7.71 -11.19 -7.33
C CYS A 123 -7.85 -12.15 -8.53
N GLU A 124 -8.46 -11.75 -9.65
CA GLU A 124 -8.62 -12.62 -10.83
C GLU A 124 -7.31 -12.85 -11.62
N ARG A 125 -6.19 -12.32 -11.12
CA ARG A 125 -4.86 -12.42 -11.75
C ARG A 125 -4.22 -13.79 -11.54
N ASN A 126 -3.19 -14.06 -12.35
CA ASN A 126 -2.35 -15.25 -12.24
C ASN A 126 -0.89 -14.84 -11.96
N PRO A 127 -0.25 -15.30 -10.87
CA PRO A 127 -0.81 -16.12 -9.79
C PRO A 127 -1.85 -15.33 -8.99
N THR A 128 -2.84 -16.05 -8.44
CA THR A 128 -3.89 -15.44 -7.62
C THR A 128 -3.27 -14.83 -6.37
N PRO A 129 -3.47 -13.52 -6.12
CA PRO A 129 -2.94 -12.87 -4.94
C PRO A 129 -3.65 -13.35 -3.68
N GLN A 130 -2.96 -13.26 -2.56
CA GLN A 130 -3.56 -13.46 -1.25
C GLN A 130 -4.47 -12.26 -0.93
N PHE A 131 -5.75 -12.54 -0.72
CA PHE A 131 -6.74 -11.55 -0.32
C PHE A 131 -6.84 -11.45 1.20
N CYS A 132 -6.79 -10.23 1.73
CA CYS A 132 -6.95 -9.97 3.16
C CYS A 132 -7.80 -8.72 3.41
N ILE A 133 -8.77 -8.83 4.33
CA ILE A 133 -9.47 -7.68 4.88
C ILE A 133 -8.96 -7.46 6.30
N THR A 134 -8.58 -6.23 6.62
CA THR A 134 -8.03 -5.86 7.92
C THR A 134 -8.51 -4.48 8.35
N GLU A 135 -8.28 -4.15 9.62
CA GLU A 135 -8.70 -2.92 10.26
C GLU A 135 -7.50 -2.30 10.99
N GLU A 136 -7.64 -1.05 11.40
CA GLU A 136 -6.67 -0.39 12.26
C GLU A 136 -6.41 -1.19 13.56
N ASN A 137 -5.13 -1.31 13.93
CA ASN A 137 -4.60 -2.04 15.07
C ASN A 137 -4.80 -3.57 15.02
N LYS A 138 -5.07 -4.15 13.84
CA LYS A 138 -5.12 -5.62 13.65
C LYS A 138 -3.79 -6.18 13.16
N SER A 139 -3.57 -7.47 13.39
CA SER A 139 -2.31 -8.15 13.08
C SER A 139 -1.92 -8.13 11.60
N GLN A 140 -2.90 -8.16 10.70
CA GLN A 140 -2.70 -8.18 9.24
C GLN A 140 -2.39 -6.79 8.66
N GLN A 141 -2.64 -5.70 9.41
CA GLN A 141 -2.23 -4.34 9.01
C GLN A 141 -0.70 -4.23 8.80
N ARG A 142 0.08 -5.12 9.41
CA ARG A 142 1.53 -5.19 9.20
C ARG A 142 1.93 -5.35 7.73
N ILE A 143 1.09 -6.01 6.92
CA ILE A 143 1.32 -6.14 5.47
C ILE A 143 1.33 -4.74 4.83
N LEU A 144 0.36 -3.89 5.15
CA LEU A 144 0.31 -2.51 4.68
C LEU A 144 1.49 -1.68 5.19
N HIS A 145 1.79 -1.76 6.48
CA HIS A 145 2.88 -1.00 7.10
C HIS A 145 4.26 -1.32 6.54
N HIS A 146 4.48 -2.53 6.03
CA HIS A 146 5.75 -2.91 5.40
C HIS A 146 6.06 -2.04 4.17
N TYR A 147 5.04 -1.69 3.38
CA TYR A 147 5.19 -0.96 2.12
C TYR A 147 5.09 0.56 2.27
N VAL A 148 4.40 1.03 3.31
CA VAL A 148 4.16 2.46 3.55
C VAL A 148 5.44 3.20 3.92
N ASN A 149 5.64 4.39 3.34
CA ASN A 149 6.71 5.30 3.72
C ASN A 149 6.45 5.90 5.12
N PRO A 150 7.43 5.85 6.04
CA PRO A 150 7.27 6.39 7.41
C PRO A 150 7.55 7.90 7.44
N SER A 151 6.64 8.73 6.93
CA SER A 151 6.82 10.20 6.99
C SER A 151 6.26 10.82 8.27
N SER A 152 5.20 10.24 8.84
CA SER A 152 4.62 10.65 10.13
C SER A 152 5.25 9.87 11.28
N SER A 153 5.80 10.58 12.26
CA SER A 153 6.31 9.96 13.48
C SER A 153 5.16 9.38 14.31
N GLY A 154 5.19 8.07 14.56
CA GLY A 154 4.25 7.39 15.47
C GLY A 154 3.25 6.43 14.81
N THR A 155 2.97 6.56 13.50
CA THR A 155 2.03 5.67 12.80
C THR A 155 2.70 4.35 12.39
N VAL A 156 3.95 4.41 11.92
CA VAL A 156 4.74 3.24 11.53
C VAL A 156 6.01 3.22 12.38
N ILE A 157 6.16 2.21 13.23
CA ILE A 157 7.34 2.05 14.09
C ILE A 157 8.43 1.35 13.28
N THR A 158 9.39 2.11 12.78
CA THR A 158 10.51 1.59 11.99
C THR A 158 11.73 2.51 12.07
N GLU A 159 12.93 1.93 11.96
CA GLU A 159 14.20 2.68 11.82
C GLU A 159 14.49 3.07 10.37
N ASN A 160 13.67 2.61 9.42
CA ASN A 160 13.84 2.92 8.01
C ASN A 160 13.69 4.42 7.72
N ILE A 161 14.54 4.93 6.83
CA ILE A 161 14.49 6.33 6.39
C ILE A 161 13.20 6.63 5.61
N SER A 162 12.71 7.86 5.75
CA SER A 162 11.61 8.39 4.94
C SER A 162 12.13 8.80 3.55
N PHE A 163 11.21 8.88 2.58
CA PHE A 163 11.51 9.35 1.23
C PHE A 163 12.13 10.75 1.22
N ASP A 164 11.63 11.67 2.04
CA ASP A 164 12.15 13.04 2.11
C ASP A 164 13.64 13.07 2.50
N LYS A 165 14.02 12.29 3.54
CA LYS A 165 15.42 12.17 3.95
C LYS A 165 16.30 11.51 2.89
N PHE A 166 15.76 10.49 2.21
CA PHE A 166 16.44 9.84 1.09
C PHE A 166 16.70 10.84 -0.05
N PHE A 167 15.71 11.64 -0.40
CA PHE A 167 15.79 12.62 -1.48
C PHE A 167 16.78 13.75 -1.13
N ASP A 168 16.76 14.26 0.11
CA ASP A 168 17.71 15.26 0.58
C ASP A 168 19.16 14.77 0.52
N ALA A 169 19.40 13.52 0.91
CA ALA A 169 20.72 12.91 0.85
C ALA A 169 21.19 12.73 -0.60
N LEU A 170 20.29 12.26 -1.48
CA LEU A 170 20.58 12.12 -2.90
C LEU A 170 20.93 13.47 -3.54
N ALA A 171 20.13 14.50 -3.27
CA ALA A 171 20.35 15.84 -3.81
C ALA A 171 21.71 16.41 -3.38
N LYS A 172 22.10 16.22 -2.11
CA LYS A 172 23.42 16.66 -1.60
C LYS A 172 24.58 15.98 -2.33
N VAL A 173 24.49 14.67 -2.54
CA VAL A 173 25.55 13.91 -3.23
C VAL A 173 25.69 14.38 -4.67
N VAL A 174 24.58 14.49 -5.40
CA VAL A 174 24.56 14.91 -6.81
C VAL A 174 25.18 16.30 -6.98
N VAL A 175 24.83 17.25 -6.11
CA VAL A 175 25.40 18.60 -6.16
C VAL A 175 26.90 18.61 -5.81
N SER A 176 27.34 17.79 -4.85
CA SER A 176 28.75 17.70 -4.45
C SER A 176 29.66 16.98 -5.46
N SER A 177 29.10 16.15 -6.33
CA SER A 177 29.88 15.40 -7.33
C SER A 177 30.20 16.18 -8.61
N ASP A 178 29.60 17.35 -8.78
CA ASP A 178 29.87 18.26 -9.90
C ASP A 178 30.99 19.30 -9.57
N GLU A 179 31.58 19.22 -8.37
CA GLU A 179 32.84 19.89 -7.97
C GLU A 179 34.04 18.94 -8.06
#